data_AF-A0AAN8K3F1-F1
#
_entry.id   AF-A0AAN8K3F1-F1
#
_cell.length_a   1.000
_cell.length_b   1.000
_cell.length_c   1.000
_cell.angle_alpha   90.00
_cell.angle_beta   90.00
_cell.angle_gamma   90.00
#
_symmetry.space_group_name_H-M   'P 1'
#
loop_
_entity.id
_entity.type
_entity.pdbx_description
1 polymer ?
#
loop_
_entity_poly.entity_id
_entity_poly.type
_entity_poly.pdbx_seq_one_letter_code
_entity_poly.pdbx_strand_id
1 'polypeptide(L)'
;MNIFVFLLVCLPITVLTFECENKPDGVYDAGCKSFIKCEDGKGEGFECDEHTVYNAVIQACDDPKNVAAPCGNMINCSDKPDGHYPDLDQRCHSYYTCNGGSFFGHNFCPTGLVYHQEIEVCDYPHSVPKPCGLLDP
;
A
#
# COMPACT_ATOMS: atom_id res chain seq x y z
N MET A 1 -12.52 43.72 24.46
CA MET A 1 -13.73 42.88 24.53
C MET A 1 -14.27 42.80 23.10
N ASN A 2 -13.90 41.83 22.27
CA ASN A 2 -13.93 40.38 22.45
C ASN A 2 -12.66 39.70 21.94
N ILE A 3 -12.12 38.82 22.77
CA ILE A 3 -11.12 37.82 22.40
C ILE A 3 -11.91 36.70 21.71
N PHE A 4 -11.83 36.59 20.39
CA PHE A 4 -12.18 35.35 19.72
C PHE A 4 -10.97 34.42 19.86
N VAL A 5 -10.93 33.66 20.96
CA VAL A 5 -10.12 32.44 21.02
C VAL A 5 -10.79 31.49 20.02
N PHE A 6 -10.30 31.47 18.78
CA PHE A 6 -10.46 30.28 17.96
C PHE A 6 -9.67 29.20 18.68
N LEU A 7 -10.39 28.43 19.50
CA LEU A 7 -9.98 27.09 19.86
C LEU A 7 -9.78 26.38 18.52
N LEU A 8 -8.54 26.38 18.03
CA LEU A 8 -8.01 25.32 17.20
C LEU A 8 -8.08 24.07 18.08
N VAL A 9 -9.30 23.52 18.18
CA VAL A 9 -9.45 22.11 18.46
C VAL A 9 -8.77 21.48 17.27
N CYS A 10 -7.52 21.12 17.47
CA CYS A 10 -6.89 20.05 16.72
C CYS A 10 -7.75 18.84 17.07
N LEU A 11 -8.93 18.73 16.45
CA LEU A 11 -9.57 17.45 16.27
C LEU A 11 -8.44 16.64 15.69
N PRO A 12 -8.00 15.56 16.36
CA PRO A 12 -7.06 14.67 15.72
C PRO A 12 -7.76 14.35 14.40
N ILE A 13 -7.23 14.87 13.30
CA ILE A 13 -7.36 14.21 12.02
C ILE A 13 -6.99 12.82 12.44
N THR A 14 -7.97 11.93 12.50
CA THR A 14 -7.71 10.53 12.73
C THR A 14 -6.75 10.22 11.61
N VAL A 15 -5.45 10.28 11.93
CA VAL A 15 -4.41 9.68 11.13
C VAL A 15 -5.02 8.33 10.83
N LEU A 16 -5.05 7.93 9.57
CA LEU A 16 -5.45 6.59 9.19
C LEU A 16 -4.40 5.65 9.82
N THR A 17 -4.46 5.51 11.15
CA THR A 17 -3.65 4.62 11.95
C THR A 17 -4.26 3.30 11.63
N PHE A 18 -3.48 2.45 10.99
CA PHE A 18 -3.80 1.04 10.90
C PHE A 18 -4.20 0.55 12.29
N GLU A 19 -5.48 0.25 12.48
CA GLU A 19 -6.06 0.05 13.81
C GLU A 19 -5.61 -1.32 14.35
N CYS A 20 -4.55 -1.32 15.17
CA CYS A 20 -4.13 -2.47 15.95
C CYS A 20 -5.06 -2.73 17.15
N GLU A 21 -5.90 -1.75 17.55
CA GLU A 21 -6.73 -1.83 18.77
C GLU A 21 -7.65 -3.07 18.82
N ASN A 22 -8.09 -3.56 17.66
CA ASN A 22 -8.95 -4.75 17.55
C ASN A 22 -8.25 -5.93 16.85
N LYS A 23 -6.92 -5.86 16.68
CA LYS A 23 -6.12 -6.93 16.07
C LYS A 23 -5.35 -7.70 17.14
N PRO A 24 -5.18 -9.02 16.99
CA PRO A 24 -4.22 -9.76 17.82
C PRO A 24 -2.81 -9.19 17.68
N ASP A 25 -1.97 -9.40 18.70
CA ASP A 25 -0.54 -9.13 18.58
C ASP A 25 0.05 -9.96 17.43
N GLY A 26 0.94 -9.35 16.66
CA GLY A 26 1.51 -9.99 15.48
C GLY A 26 2.06 -9.00 14.45
N VAL A 27 2.49 -9.54 13.32
CA VAL A 27 3.02 -8.77 12.20
C VAL A 27 2.07 -8.88 11.02
N TYR A 28 1.68 -7.73 10.48
CA TYR A 28 0.73 -7.57 9.38
C TYR A 28 1.42 -6.89 8.21
N ASP A 29 1.13 -7.33 6.99
CA ASP A 29 1.60 -6.62 5.80
C ASP A 29 0.98 -5.22 5.72
N ALA A 30 1.78 -4.27 5.25
CA ALA A 30 1.34 -2.91 4.90
C ALA A 30 1.73 -2.60 3.44
N GLY A 31 1.80 -3.63 2.61
CA GLY A 31 2.39 -3.63 1.28
C GLY A 31 3.67 -4.48 1.23
N CYS A 32 4.28 -4.58 0.06
CA CYS A 32 5.49 -5.39 -0.12
C CYS A 32 6.77 -4.71 0.37
N LYS A 33 6.72 -3.43 0.76
CA LYS A 33 7.88 -2.66 1.27
C LYS A 33 7.77 -2.30 2.74
N SER A 34 6.70 -2.69 3.42
CA SER A 34 6.53 -2.37 4.82
C SER A 34 5.60 -3.37 5.50
N PHE A 35 5.73 -3.44 6.82
CA PHE A 35 4.85 -4.22 7.67
C PHE A 35 4.61 -3.46 8.97
N ILE A 36 3.57 -3.85 9.69
CA ILE A 36 3.19 -3.27 10.97
C ILE A 36 3.22 -4.36 12.02
N LYS A 37 3.97 -4.14 13.09
CA LYS A 37 3.93 -4.97 14.29
C LYS A 37 2.89 -4.37 15.26
N CYS A 38 1.87 -5.15 15.60
CA CYS A 38 0.92 -4.80 16.66
C CYS A 38 1.34 -5.46 17.98
N GLU A 39 1.36 -4.69 19.06
CA GLU A 39 1.61 -5.15 20.44
C GLU A 39 0.77 -4.29 21.41
N ASP A 40 -0.07 -4.92 22.24
CA ASP A 40 -0.96 -4.25 23.20
C ASP A 40 -1.83 -3.14 22.56
N GLY A 41 -2.36 -3.43 21.37
CA GLY A 41 -3.20 -2.50 20.61
C GLY A 41 -2.44 -1.33 19.94
N LYS A 42 -1.12 -1.29 20.03
CA LYS A 42 -0.26 -0.26 19.40
C LYS A 42 0.46 -0.83 18.19
N GLY A 43 0.46 -0.08 17.09
CA GLY A 43 1.17 -0.42 15.86
C GLY A 43 2.50 0.31 15.73
N GLU A 44 3.55 -0.40 15.36
CA GLU A 44 4.83 0.15 14.91
C GLU A 44 5.06 -0.25 13.44
N GLY A 45 5.31 0.73 12.58
CA GLY A 45 5.57 0.53 11.15
C GLY A 45 7.05 0.33 10.87
N PHE A 46 7.36 -0.64 10.02
CA PHE A 46 8.71 -0.96 9.58
C PHE A 46 8.78 -0.87 8.06
N GLU A 47 9.76 -0.16 7.54
CA GLU A 47 10.05 -0.06 6.11
C GLU A 47 11.23 -0.97 5.74
N CYS A 48 11.13 -1.63 4.61
CA CYS A 48 12.22 -2.42 4.04
C CYS A 48 13.14 -1.52 3.20
N ASP A 49 14.45 -1.65 3.43
CA ASP A 49 15.49 -0.98 2.66
C ASP A 49 15.28 -1.14 1.14
N GLU A 50 15.82 -0.22 0.34
CA GLU A 50 15.58 -0.09 -1.12
C GLU A 50 15.49 -1.42 -1.89
N HIS A 51 16.35 -2.39 -1.58
CA HIS A 51 16.46 -3.66 -2.30
C HIS A 51 15.86 -4.89 -1.58
N THR A 52 15.16 -4.71 -0.46
CA THR A 52 14.49 -5.79 0.28
C THR A 52 12.97 -5.60 0.28
N VAL A 53 12.23 -6.68 0.52
CA VAL A 53 10.76 -6.70 0.52
C VAL A 53 10.25 -7.50 1.72
N TYR A 54 9.03 -7.22 2.15
CA TYR A 54 8.41 -7.93 3.27
C TYR A 54 8.19 -9.41 2.90
N ASN A 55 8.76 -10.31 3.71
CA ASN A 55 8.55 -11.74 3.62
C ASN A 55 7.61 -12.18 4.75
N ALA A 56 6.36 -12.49 4.39
CA ALA A 56 5.34 -12.93 5.34
C ALA A 56 5.66 -14.28 6.03
N VAL A 57 6.55 -15.11 5.46
CA VAL A 57 6.93 -16.41 6.04
C VAL A 57 7.80 -16.22 7.27
N ILE A 58 8.74 -15.28 7.20
CA ILE A 58 9.67 -14.97 8.31
C ILE A 58 9.29 -13.71 9.08
N GLN A 59 8.23 -13.02 8.64
CA GLN A 59 7.72 -11.78 9.23
C GLN A 59 8.79 -10.68 9.35
N ALA A 60 9.62 -10.53 8.31
CA ALA A 60 10.72 -9.57 8.26
C ALA A 60 11.03 -9.18 6.79
N CYS A 61 11.86 -8.16 6.61
CA CYS A 61 12.40 -7.83 5.29
C CYS A 61 13.40 -8.90 4.85
N ASP A 62 13.29 -9.33 3.59
CA ASP A 62 14.14 -10.36 2.98
C ASP A 62 14.49 -9.98 1.55
N ASP A 63 15.41 -10.72 0.96
CA ASP A 63 15.74 -10.64 -0.46
C ASP A 63 14.50 -11.02 -1.29
N PRO A 64 14.11 -10.22 -2.31
CA PRO A 64 12.96 -10.52 -3.17
C PRO A 64 12.96 -11.93 -3.76
N LYS A 65 14.13 -12.54 -3.99
CA LYS A 65 14.24 -13.92 -4.50
C LYS A 65 13.67 -14.98 -3.55
N ASN A 66 13.56 -14.66 -2.26
CA ASN A 66 13.02 -15.54 -1.22
C ASN A 66 11.52 -15.30 -0.98
N VAL A 67 10.90 -14.36 -1.71
CA VAL A 67 9.51 -13.95 -1.51
C VAL A 67 8.70 -14.29 -2.75
N ALA A 68 7.50 -14.82 -2.56
CA ALA A 68 6.60 -15.14 -3.67
C ALA A 68 6.06 -13.87 -4.34
N ALA A 69 5.57 -14.01 -5.57
CA ALA A 69 4.83 -12.95 -6.24
C ALA A 69 3.56 -12.56 -5.46
N PRO A 70 3.13 -11.29 -5.52
CA PRO A 70 3.78 -10.21 -6.28
C PRO A 70 5.00 -9.61 -5.58
N CYS A 71 5.16 -9.75 -4.27
CA CYS A 71 6.21 -9.05 -3.52
C CYS A 71 7.65 -9.39 -3.95
N GLY A 72 7.93 -10.61 -4.42
CA GLY A 72 9.24 -10.96 -4.97
C GLY A 72 9.53 -10.39 -6.36
N ASN A 73 8.54 -9.83 -7.05
CA ASN A 73 8.69 -9.32 -8.41
C ASN A 73 9.08 -7.84 -8.39
N MET A 74 10.36 -7.55 -8.61
CA MET A 74 10.86 -6.19 -8.75
C MET A 74 10.52 -5.62 -10.13
N ILE A 75 9.98 -4.39 -10.18
CA ILE A 75 9.67 -3.70 -11.44
C ILE A 75 10.79 -2.73 -11.81
N ASN A 76 11.17 -2.69 -13.09
CA ASN A 76 12.05 -1.64 -13.59
C ASN A 76 11.25 -0.34 -13.81
N CYS A 77 11.56 0.68 -13.01
CA CYS A 77 10.93 2.00 -13.06
C CYS A 77 11.76 3.06 -13.81
N SER A 78 12.94 2.73 -14.34
CA SER A 78 13.87 3.73 -14.92
C SER A 78 13.29 4.51 -16.09
N ASP A 79 12.39 3.89 -16.87
CA ASP A 79 11.70 4.52 -18.01
C ASP A 79 10.22 4.83 -17.73
N LYS A 80 9.79 4.72 -16.46
CA LYS A 80 8.41 5.00 -16.04
C LYS A 80 8.32 6.39 -15.41
N PRO A 81 7.32 7.21 -15.77
CA PRO A 81 6.98 8.39 -15.01
C PRO A 81 6.69 8.06 -13.53
N ASP A 82 6.80 9.07 -12.67
CA ASP A 82 6.37 8.93 -11.29
C ASP A 82 4.86 8.65 -11.24
N GLY A 83 4.46 7.70 -10.41
CA GLY A 83 3.05 7.38 -10.20
C GLY A 83 2.80 5.94 -9.79
N HIS A 84 1.52 5.62 -9.73
CA HIS A 84 1.01 4.30 -9.40
C HIS A 84 0.49 3.61 -10.66
N TYR A 85 0.77 2.31 -10.77
CA TYR A 85 0.52 1.53 -11.96
C TYR A 85 -0.18 0.23 -11.60
N PRO A 86 -1.22 -0.18 -12.35
CA PRO A 86 -1.86 -1.46 -12.13
C PRO A 86 -0.88 -2.61 -12.36
N ASP A 87 -0.91 -3.59 -11.47
CA ASP A 87 -0.18 -4.84 -11.65
C ASP A 87 -1.02 -5.79 -12.51
N LEU A 88 -0.74 -5.80 -13.81
CA LEU A 88 -1.47 -6.61 -14.78
C LEU A 88 -1.22 -8.12 -14.59
N ASP A 89 -0.07 -8.51 -14.03
CA ASP A 89 0.25 -9.91 -13.75
C ASP A 89 -0.62 -10.44 -12.60
N GLN A 90 -1.04 -9.56 -11.69
CA GLN A 90 -2.01 -9.85 -10.63
C GLN A 90 -3.44 -9.47 -10.98
N ARG A 91 -3.75 -9.26 -12.27
CA ARG A 91 -5.09 -8.87 -12.75
C ARG A 91 -5.62 -7.62 -12.04
N CYS A 92 -4.73 -6.66 -11.76
CA CYS A 92 -5.01 -5.40 -11.08
C CYS A 92 -5.51 -5.51 -9.63
N HIS A 93 -5.42 -6.69 -9.00
CA HIS A 93 -5.67 -6.83 -7.55
C HIS A 93 -4.51 -6.29 -6.70
N SER A 94 -3.41 -5.90 -7.34
CA SER A 94 -2.36 -5.07 -6.78
C SER A 94 -2.01 -3.93 -7.75
N TYR A 95 -1.27 -2.97 -7.24
CA TYR A 95 -0.62 -1.90 -8.00
C TYR A 95 0.78 -1.70 -7.47
N TYR A 96 1.64 -1.06 -8.25
CA TYR A 96 2.99 -0.71 -7.82
C TYR A 96 3.28 0.77 -7.99
N THR A 97 4.27 1.25 -7.23
CA THR A 97 4.68 2.65 -7.24
C THR A 97 6.05 2.79 -7.87
N CYS A 98 6.17 3.70 -8.84
CA CYS A 98 7.45 4.20 -9.33
C CYS A 98 7.61 5.65 -8.90
N ASN A 99 8.79 6.01 -8.39
CA ASN A 99 9.13 7.40 -8.06
C ASN A 99 10.63 7.64 -8.27
N GLY A 100 11.00 8.69 -9.00
CA GLY A 100 12.39 9.03 -9.28
C GLY A 100 13.17 7.94 -10.03
N GLY A 101 12.48 7.09 -10.80
CA GLY A 101 13.08 5.92 -11.47
C GLY A 101 13.25 4.68 -10.58
N SER A 102 12.89 4.75 -9.30
CA SER A 102 12.97 3.63 -8.34
C SER A 102 11.61 2.97 -8.11
N PHE A 103 11.65 1.67 -7.79
CA PHE A 103 10.48 0.85 -7.48
C PHE A 103 10.20 0.81 -5.98
N PHE A 104 8.99 1.20 -5.59
CA PHE A 104 8.55 1.30 -4.20
C PHE A 104 7.60 0.15 -3.80
N GLY A 105 7.70 -0.99 -4.49
CA GLY A 105 6.96 -2.19 -4.14
C GLY A 105 5.55 -2.27 -4.71
N HIS A 106 4.96 -3.45 -4.54
CA HIS A 106 3.54 -3.69 -4.79
C HIS A 106 2.71 -3.38 -3.54
N ASN A 107 1.48 -2.94 -3.76
CA ASN A 107 0.44 -2.71 -2.76
C ASN A 107 -0.81 -3.47 -3.19
N PHE A 108 -1.53 -4.03 -2.21
CA PHE A 108 -2.69 -4.86 -2.46
C PHE A 108 -3.98 -4.04 -2.41
N CYS A 109 -4.87 -4.26 -3.36
CA CYS A 109 -6.23 -3.80 -3.22
C CYS A 109 -6.97 -4.66 -2.19
N PRO A 110 -7.94 -4.06 -1.46
CA PRO A 110 -8.86 -4.84 -0.65
C PRO A 110 -9.52 -5.96 -1.47
N THR A 111 -9.91 -7.03 -0.79
CA THR A 111 -10.46 -8.22 -1.45
C THR A 111 -11.64 -7.87 -2.35
N GLY A 112 -11.57 -8.30 -3.62
CA GLY A 112 -12.62 -8.09 -4.62
C GLY A 112 -12.56 -6.75 -5.36
N LEU A 113 -11.63 -5.86 -5.00
CA LEU A 113 -11.38 -4.60 -5.69
C LEU A 113 -10.21 -4.73 -6.68
N VAL A 114 -10.19 -3.83 -7.65
CA VAL A 114 -9.10 -3.69 -8.65
C VAL A 114 -8.66 -2.23 -8.72
N TYR A 115 -7.39 -2.02 -9.10
CA TYR A 115 -6.81 -0.69 -9.13
C TYR A 115 -7.35 0.17 -10.29
N HIS A 116 -7.89 1.33 -9.95
CA HIS A 116 -8.32 2.38 -10.87
C HIS A 116 -7.24 3.44 -10.98
N GLN A 117 -6.44 3.37 -12.04
CA GLN A 117 -5.26 4.24 -12.19
C GLN A 117 -5.61 5.73 -12.31
N GLU A 118 -6.67 6.11 -13.02
CA GLU A 118 -6.95 7.54 -13.29
C GLU A 118 -7.34 8.35 -12.04
N ILE A 119 -7.99 7.70 -11.06
CA ILE A 119 -8.38 8.33 -9.79
C ILE A 119 -7.58 7.79 -8.59
N GLU A 120 -6.59 6.93 -8.88
CA GLU A 120 -5.63 6.34 -7.94
C GLU A 120 -6.25 5.64 -6.71
N VAL A 121 -7.35 4.91 -6.89
CA VAL A 121 -8.00 4.13 -5.82
C VAL A 121 -8.24 2.68 -6.24
N CYS A 122 -8.40 1.78 -5.27
CA CYS A 122 -8.98 0.46 -5.53
C CYS A 122 -10.51 0.60 -5.53
N ASP A 123 -11.15 0.18 -6.62
CA ASP A 123 -12.60 0.28 -6.79
C ASP A 123 -13.17 -1.07 -7.30
N TYR A 124 -14.49 -1.18 -7.32
CA TYR A 124 -15.18 -2.34 -7.86
C TYR A 124 -14.89 -2.46 -9.36
N PRO A 125 -14.70 -3.68 -9.91
CA PRO A 125 -14.37 -3.87 -11.32
C PRO A 125 -15.32 -3.21 -12.33
N HIS A 126 -16.60 -3.03 -11.98
CA HIS A 126 -17.58 -2.36 -12.86
C HIS A 126 -17.46 -0.83 -12.87
N SER A 127 -16.66 -0.25 -11.97
CA SER A 127 -16.36 1.18 -11.89
C SER A 127 -14.98 1.51 -12.47
N VAL A 128 -14.22 0.52 -12.95
CA VAL A 128 -12.85 0.71 -13.45
C VAL A 128 -12.80 0.51 -14.97
N PRO A 129 -12.09 1.38 -15.73
CA PRO A 129 -11.81 1.15 -17.13
C PRO A 129 -10.98 -0.11 -17.40
N LYS A 130 -11.13 -0.68 -18.59
CA LYS A 130 -10.24 -1.71 -19.12
C LYS A 130 -8.81 -1.14 -19.19
N PRO A 131 -7.78 -1.96 -18.95
CA PRO A 131 -7.82 -3.43 -18.86
C PRO A 131 -8.18 -3.99 -17.48
N CYS A 132 -8.29 -3.16 -16.43
CA CYS A 132 -8.45 -3.64 -15.06
C CYS A 132 -9.91 -3.89 -14.66
N GLY A 133 -10.85 -3.13 -15.21
CA GLY A 133 -12.27 -3.32 -14.98
C GLY A 133 -13.06 -3.62 -16.25
N LEU A 134 -14.36 -3.39 -16.17
CA LEU A 134 -15.34 -3.73 -17.21
C LEU A 134 -15.74 -2.53 -18.07
N LEU A 135 -15.43 -1.30 -17.65
CA LEU A 135 -15.77 -0.10 -18.41
C LEU A 135 -14.82 0.06 -19.59
N ASP A 136 -15.33 0.51 -20.72
CA ASP A 136 -14.46 0.98 -21.81
C ASP A 136 -14.04 2.43 -21.50
N PRO A 137 -12.74 2.79 -21.64
CA PRO A 137 -12.25 4.16 -21.42
C PRO A 137 -12.76 5.17 -22.47
#